data_AF-A0A7L2QX46-F1
#
_entry.id   AF-A0A7L2QX46-F1
#
_cell.length_a   1.000
_cell.length_b   1.000
_cell.length_c   1.000
_cell.angle_alpha   90.00
_cell.angle_beta   90.00
_cell.angle_gamma   90.00
#
_symmetry.space_group_name_H-M   'P 1'
#
loop_
_entity.id
_entity.type
_entity.pdbx_description
1 polymer ?
#
loop_
_entity_poly.entity_id
_entity_poly.type
_entity_poly.pdbx_seq_one_letter_code
_entity_poly.pdbx_strand_id
1 'polypeptide(L)'
;MLCLRQVCLFTLRRYQARTLCSDLLLSQISGCSHEDEVFSLVERNKARLSEKHVGIALNMLWRLQKKRPFLLRTSDYVRNHSQFLTLCILAENKVEHMEDEVIVDTLYSILRLDVEDHVSLAKVLVTEAWKRLERQVLLSLPALSKFALCLYKQHRHFSPILGQVAHIVDMKLDSIQDIRILSVLMISISEVITESFRDRLLHKAEQLLEEKDEDEVHFNYARRILQFLQNVKLKYHPLLEKCSRIFLESASHLDIHSISHIFGLYEQLGFDNAEFRLIAKQLLSEAVEDCHDPETFAKLFFSLGPISGSKVRERLLVTAVHMAEEFSRHPFFMWHVGVCSILCISLIPCNLFLFVFRMASVLHKHLDSYHVLQLVKLTQYLVVLRCQDLELFAKLKMLLLGYLKSSVIPADTAAVIRVLAMLPSSQVEEMIINKAAAVLPQCRLHHLNCIATALVKWNHHGQLHWQNSSELCAKLLQKLNDFLNEETLAMCQRLIDQITWANVLPLSSFLRKSDHRCPALFDRIASVTVENIDKIPPSEIYFILFLFSALNYDPPDNEEFFRSCIQYLTSNLS
;
A
#
# COMPACT_ATOMS: atom_id res chain seq x y z
N MET A 1 65.86 -23.30 -26.42
CA MET A 1 64.46 -23.67 -26.77
C MET A 1 63.80 -24.69 -25.84
N LEU A 2 64.54 -25.52 -25.09
CA LEU A 2 63.95 -26.51 -24.16
C LEU A 2 63.39 -25.91 -22.85
N CYS A 3 64.01 -24.86 -22.28
CA CYS A 3 63.52 -24.22 -21.05
C CYS A 3 62.18 -23.47 -21.22
N LEU A 4 61.92 -22.90 -22.40
CA LEU A 4 60.66 -22.18 -22.69
C LEU A 4 59.46 -23.15 -22.80
N ARG A 5 59.66 -24.36 -23.34
CA ARG A 5 58.60 -25.39 -23.39
C ARG A 5 58.24 -25.94 -22.01
N GLN A 6 59.21 -26.09 -21.10
CA GLN A 6 58.93 -26.48 -19.72
C GLN A 6 58.14 -25.42 -18.96
N VAL A 7 58.48 -24.13 -19.09
CA VAL A 7 57.73 -23.04 -18.44
C VAL A 7 56.28 -22.94 -18.97
N CYS A 8 56.06 -23.13 -20.28
CA CYS A 8 54.72 -23.20 -20.86
C CYS A 8 53.92 -24.42 -20.34
N LEU A 9 54.54 -25.60 -20.21
CA LEU A 9 53.85 -26.79 -19.68
C LEU A 9 53.53 -26.67 -18.18
N PHE A 10 54.40 -26.04 -17.39
CA PHE A 10 54.16 -25.79 -15.96
C PHE A 10 53.08 -24.73 -15.73
N THR A 11 53.01 -23.68 -16.56
CA THR A 11 51.93 -22.69 -16.50
C THR A 11 50.59 -23.28 -16.95
N LEU A 12 50.58 -24.11 -18.00
CA LEU A 12 49.38 -24.82 -18.43
C LEU A 12 48.87 -25.82 -17.37
N ARG A 13 49.77 -26.59 -16.74
CA ARG A 13 49.42 -27.51 -15.64
C ARG A 13 48.95 -26.77 -14.39
N ARG A 14 49.54 -25.62 -14.05
CA ARG A 14 49.04 -24.76 -12.94
C ARG A 14 47.67 -24.17 -13.24
N TYR A 15 47.41 -23.80 -14.49
CA TYR A 15 46.12 -23.27 -14.92
C TYR A 15 45.03 -24.36 -14.91
N GLN A 16 45.36 -25.57 -15.40
CA GLN A 16 44.50 -26.76 -15.35
C GLN A 16 44.24 -27.23 -13.91
N ALA A 17 45.26 -27.22 -13.04
CA ALA A 17 45.07 -27.57 -11.62
C ALA A 17 44.25 -26.52 -10.85
N ARG A 18 44.40 -25.22 -11.18
CA ARG A 18 43.59 -24.15 -10.59
C ARG A 18 42.13 -24.21 -11.03
N THR A 19 41.85 -24.52 -12.30
CA THR A 19 40.49 -24.69 -12.83
C THR A 19 39.83 -25.93 -12.21
N LEU A 20 40.50 -27.09 -12.22
CA LEU A 20 40.00 -28.31 -11.55
C LEU A 20 39.73 -28.11 -10.05
N CYS A 21 40.60 -27.40 -9.33
CA CYS A 21 40.41 -27.15 -7.91
C CYS A 21 39.32 -26.10 -7.62
N SER A 22 39.11 -25.14 -8.53
CA SER A 22 38.00 -24.17 -8.48
C SER A 22 36.67 -24.90 -8.68
N ASP A 23 36.57 -25.75 -9.70
CA ASP A 23 35.34 -26.50 -9.99
C ASP A 23 35.01 -27.49 -8.87
N LEU A 24 36.02 -28.10 -8.25
CA LEU A 24 35.83 -28.96 -7.07
C LEU A 24 35.28 -28.16 -5.88
N LEU A 25 35.84 -27.00 -5.56
CA LEU A 25 35.36 -26.18 -4.43
C LEU A 25 33.95 -25.63 -4.70
N LEU A 26 33.64 -25.25 -5.94
CA LEU A 26 32.28 -24.89 -6.37
C LEU A 26 31.30 -26.05 -6.14
N SER A 27 31.67 -27.27 -6.55
CA SER A 27 30.84 -28.46 -6.35
C SER A 27 30.60 -28.74 -4.87
N GLN A 28 31.63 -28.58 -4.02
CA GLN A 28 31.53 -28.76 -2.57
C GLN A 28 30.58 -27.75 -1.93
N ILE A 29 30.69 -26.46 -2.27
CA ILE A 29 29.79 -25.43 -1.75
C ILE A 29 28.34 -25.70 -2.21
N SER A 30 28.16 -26.09 -3.48
CA SER A 30 26.83 -26.39 -4.03
C SER A 30 26.17 -27.63 -3.42
N GLY A 31 26.98 -28.55 -2.87
CA GLY A 31 26.56 -29.80 -2.25
C GLY A 31 26.25 -29.71 -0.75
N CYS A 32 26.43 -28.56 -0.11
CA CYS A 32 26.26 -28.44 1.34
C CYS A 32 24.84 -28.78 1.85
N SER A 33 24.82 -29.55 2.93
CA SER A 33 23.71 -29.88 3.84
C SER A 33 23.07 -28.72 4.58
N HIS A 34 23.99 -28.00 5.19
CA HIS A 34 23.80 -27.18 6.37
C HIS A 34 24.65 -25.93 6.27
N GLU A 35 24.23 -24.88 6.99
CA GLU A 35 24.91 -23.59 7.01
C GLU A 35 26.34 -23.70 7.54
N ASP A 36 26.56 -24.56 8.55
CA ASP A 36 27.86 -24.81 9.17
C ASP A 36 28.88 -25.38 8.18
N GLU A 37 28.43 -26.23 7.25
CA GLU A 37 29.29 -26.78 6.20
C GLU A 37 29.76 -25.66 5.27
N VAL A 38 28.85 -24.78 4.85
CA VAL A 38 29.18 -23.60 4.04
C VAL A 38 30.17 -22.71 4.79
N PHE A 39 29.92 -22.41 6.06
CA PHE A 39 30.80 -21.56 6.86
C PHE A 39 32.16 -22.19 7.11
N SER A 40 32.25 -23.50 7.34
CA SER A 40 33.52 -24.21 7.51
C SER A 40 34.37 -24.19 6.22
N LEU A 41 33.73 -24.31 5.06
CA LEU A 41 34.40 -24.22 3.76
C LEU A 41 34.92 -22.80 3.49
N VAL A 42 34.14 -21.79 3.85
CA VAL A 42 34.55 -20.38 3.76
C VAL A 42 35.74 -20.11 4.67
N GLU A 43 35.67 -20.58 5.92
CA GLU A 43 36.73 -20.38 6.90
C GLU A 43 38.06 -20.99 6.44
N ARG A 44 38.03 -22.21 5.90
CA ARG A 44 39.23 -22.92 5.43
C ARG A 44 39.83 -22.32 4.15
N ASN A 45 39.04 -21.60 3.35
CA ASN A 45 39.44 -21.17 2.01
C ASN A 45 39.39 -19.66 1.76
N LYS A 46 39.28 -18.80 2.80
CA LYS A 46 39.09 -17.34 2.68
C LYS A 46 39.90 -16.66 1.56
N ALA A 47 41.20 -16.93 1.48
CA ALA A 47 42.10 -16.33 0.49
C ALA A 47 41.99 -16.91 -0.93
N ARG A 48 41.34 -18.07 -1.10
CA ARG A 48 41.23 -18.82 -2.37
C ARG A 48 39.85 -18.70 -3.01
N LEU A 49 38.84 -18.20 -2.29
CA LEU A 49 37.51 -18.00 -2.83
C LEU A 49 37.55 -17.00 -3.98
N SER A 50 37.07 -17.36 -5.16
CA SER A 50 36.81 -16.41 -6.25
C SER A 50 35.45 -15.71 -6.06
N GLU A 51 35.18 -14.70 -6.86
CA GLU A 51 33.88 -14.02 -6.97
C GLU A 51 32.71 -15.00 -7.20
N LYS A 52 32.89 -16.03 -8.04
CA LYS A 52 31.90 -17.09 -8.25
C LYS A 52 31.64 -17.91 -6.99
N HIS A 53 32.70 -18.31 -6.28
CA HIS A 53 32.56 -19.06 -5.03
C HIS A 53 31.80 -18.27 -3.97
N VAL A 54 32.09 -16.97 -3.85
CA VAL A 54 31.43 -16.09 -2.88
C VAL A 54 29.93 -15.95 -3.19
N GLY A 55 29.59 -15.69 -4.46
CA GLY A 55 28.19 -15.58 -4.88
C GLY A 55 27.40 -16.87 -4.67
N ILE A 56 28.00 -18.02 -5.01
CA ILE A 56 27.36 -19.34 -4.82
C ILE A 56 27.22 -19.68 -3.34
N ALA A 57 28.20 -19.34 -2.49
CA ALA A 57 28.09 -19.56 -1.04
C ALA A 57 26.93 -18.77 -0.43
N LEU A 58 26.79 -17.48 -0.79
CA LEU A 58 25.67 -16.64 -0.32
C LEU A 58 24.31 -17.14 -0.83
N ASN A 59 24.23 -17.55 -2.10
CA ASN A 59 23.02 -18.14 -2.68
C ASN A 59 22.66 -19.47 -1.98
N MET A 60 23.67 -20.30 -1.68
CA MET A 60 23.46 -21.57 -0.99
C MET A 60 22.87 -21.37 0.41
N LEU A 61 23.38 -20.40 1.18
CA LEU A 61 22.81 -20.05 2.50
C LEU A 61 21.32 -19.71 2.38
N TRP A 62 20.93 -18.88 1.40
CA TRP A 62 19.52 -18.60 1.15
C TRP A 62 18.74 -19.83 0.69
N ARG A 63 19.31 -20.68 -0.18
CA ARG A 63 18.66 -21.91 -0.66
C ARG A 63 18.34 -22.88 0.48
N LEU A 64 19.24 -23.01 1.46
CA LEU A 64 19.03 -23.80 2.67
C LEU A 64 17.86 -23.26 3.50
N GLN A 65 17.81 -21.93 3.70
CA GLN A 65 16.69 -21.28 4.39
C GLN A 65 15.36 -21.44 3.64
N LYS A 66 15.38 -21.39 2.31
CA LYS A 66 14.20 -21.54 1.46
C LYS A 66 13.58 -22.95 1.57
N LYS A 67 14.39 -24.00 1.75
CA LYS A 67 13.90 -25.39 1.90
C LYS A 67 13.20 -25.63 3.23
N ARG A 68 13.45 -24.80 4.25
CA ARG A 68 12.87 -24.98 5.59
C ARG A 68 11.50 -24.28 5.70
N PRO A 69 10.53 -24.89 6.41
CA PRO A 69 9.32 -24.21 6.86
C PRO A 69 9.67 -22.92 7.61
N PHE A 70 8.82 -21.90 7.53
CA PHE A 70 9.10 -20.57 8.08
C PHE A 70 9.56 -20.60 9.55
N LEU A 71 8.89 -21.38 10.39
CA LEU A 71 9.19 -21.54 11.82
C LEU A 71 10.52 -22.22 12.13
N LEU A 72 11.10 -22.95 11.16
CA LEU A 72 12.37 -23.68 11.31
C LEU A 72 13.54 -22.96 10.62
N ARG A 73 13.32 -21.73 10.13
CA ARG A 73 14.38 -20.93 9.52
C ARG A 73 15.36 -20.47 10.59
N THR A 74 16.65 -20.57 10.27
CA THR A 74 17.76 -20.17 11.14
C THR A 74 18.42 -18.90 10.61
N SER A 75 17.59 -17.97 10.12
CA SER A 75 18.08 -16.74 9.48
C SER A 75 18.86 -15.87 10.48
N ASP A 76 18.45 -15.85 11.75
CA ASP A 76 19.16 -15.15 12.83
C ASP A 76 20.54 -15.76 13.11
N TYR A 77 20.66 -17.09 13.05
CA TYR A 77 21.95 -17.77 13.19
C TYR A 77 22.90 -17.39 12.05
N VAL A 78 22.41 -17.41 10.81
CA VAL A 78 23.21 -17.04 9.63
C VAL A 78 23.68 -15.59 9.73
N ARG A 79 22.78 -14.67 10.10
CA ARG A 79 23.06 -13.24 10.22
C ARG A 79 24.15 -12.95 11.24
N ASN A 80 24.10 -13.62 12.39
CA ASN A 80 25.02 -13.39 13.50
C ASN A 80 26.33 -14.18 13.40
N HIS A 81 26.48 -15.03 12.37
CA HIS A 81 27.68 -15.85 12.20
C HIS A 81 28.87 -15.04 11.65
N SER A 82 30.04 -15.15 12.28
CA SER A 82 31.24 -14.36 11.90
C SER A 82 31.71 -14.59 10.45
N GLN A 83 31.51 -15.80 9.93
CA GLN A 83 31.86 -16.13 8.54
C GLN A 83 30.87 -15.54 7.53
N PHE A 84 29.65 -15.20 7.95
CA PHE A 84 28.69 -14.50 7.09
C PHE A 84 29.13 -13.06 6.83
N LEU A 85 29.59 -12.35 7.88
CA LEU A 85 30.25 -11.04 7.73
C LEU A 85 31.47 -11.13 6.81
N THR A 86 32.28 -12.18 6.98
CA THR A 86 33.46 -12.42 6.12
C THR A 86 33.04 -12.59 4.65
N LEU A 87 31.99 -13.35 4.36
CA LEU A 87 31.43 -13.48 3.01
C LEU A 87 30.95 -12.15 2.46
N CYS A 88 30.29 -11.33 3.27
CA CYS A 88 29.82 -10.02 2.85
C CYS A 88 30.98 -9.10 2.46
N ILE A 89 32.04 -9.04 3.28
CA ILE A 89 33.24 -8.25 2.98
C ILE A 89 33.94 -8.77 1.71
N LEU A 90 34.06 -10.09 1.56
CA LEU A 90 34.65 -10.69 0.35
C LEU A 90 33.83 -10.40 -0.90
N ALA A 91 32.50 -10.39 -0.78
CA ALA A 91 31.60 -10.03 -1.87
C ALA A 91 31.80 -8.56 -2.25
N GLU A 92 31.81 -7.66 -1.26
CA GLU A 92 31.95 -6.21 -1.45
C GLU A 92 33.22 -5.87 -2.24
N ASN A 93 34.35 -6.47 -1.87
CA ASN A 93 35.63 -6.27 -2.54
C ASN A 93 35.72 -6.86 -3.96
N LYS A 94 34.78 -7.74 -4.33
CA LYS A 94 34.83 -8.49 -5.60
C LYS A 94 33.68 -8.16 -6.55
N VAL A 95 32.76 -7.27 -6.17
CA VAL A 95 31.55 -6.93 -6.95
C VAL A 95 31.89 -6.56 -8.41
N GLU A 96 32.93 -5.77 -8.65
CA GLU A 96 33.31 -5.33 -10.00
C GLU A 96 33.66 -6.50 -10.95
N HIS A 97 34.14 -7.62 -10.39
CA HIS A 97 34.57 -8.80 -11.15
C HIS A 97 33.50 -9.89 -11.24
N MET A 98 32.40 -9.77 -10.49
CA MET A 98 31.30 -10.73 -10.53
C MET A 98 30.63 -10.74 -11.91
N GLU A 99 30.11 -11.90 -12.32
CA GLU A 99 29.24 -12.00 -13.49
C GLU A 99 27.87 -11.36 -13.21
N ASP A 100 27.18 -10.92 -14.26
CA ASP A 100 25.91 -10.18 -14.18
C ASP A 100 24.84 -10.89 -13.36
N GLU A 101 24.64 -12.19 -13.60
CA GLU A 101 23.66 -12.99 -12.88
C GLU A 101 24.04 -13.16 -11.41
N VAL A 102 25.34 -13.30 -11.13
CA VAL A 102 25.88 -13.47 -9.78
C VAL A 102 25.64 -12.22 -8.94
N ILE A 103 25.77 -11.02 -9.50
CA ILE A 103 25.47 -9.76 -8.79
C ILE A 103 24.02 -9.74 -8.33
N VAL A 104 23.09 -10.03 -9.24
CA VAL A 104 21.65 -9.97 -8.94
C VAL A 104 21.24 -11.08 -7.97
N ASP A 105 21.78 -12.28 -8.13
CA ASP A 105 21.54 -13.40 -7.22
C ASP A 105 22.09 -13.16 -5.82
N THR A 106 23.27 -12.55 -5.74
CA THR A 106 23.90 -12.17 -4.46
C THR A 106 23.06 -11.10 -3.77
N LEU A 107 22.66 -10.05 -4.49
CA LEU A 107 21.77 -9.00 -3.97
C LEU A 107 20.45 -9.58 -3.48
N TYR A 108 19.84 -10.46 -4.26
CA TYR A 108 18.59 -11.12 -3.89
C TYR A 108 18.73 -11.95 -2.62
N SER A 109 19.82 -12.70 -2.49
CA SER A 109 20.07 -13.57 -1.34
C SER A 109 20.30 -12.76 -0.07
N ILE A 110 21.10 -11.68 -0.13
CA ILE A 110 21.35 -10.80 1.02
C ILE A 110 20.07 -10.13 1.51
N LEU A 111 19.25 -9.61 0.60
CA LEU A 111 17.96 -9.00 0.95
C LEU A 111 16.94 -10.00 1.51
N ARG A 112 17.13 -11.30 1.26
CA ARG A 112 16.26 -12.37 1.78
C ARG A 112 16.72 -12.92 3.12
N LEU A 113 18.01 -12.80 3.42
CA LEU A 113 18.59 -13.10 4.73
C LEU A 113 18.38 -11.94 5.74
N ASP A 114 17.70 -10.87 5.30
CA ASP A 114 17.18 -9.79 6.15
C ASP A 114 18.27 -9.07 6.95
N VAL A 115 19.40 -8.79 6.29
CA VAL A 115 20.58 -8.23 6.94
C VAL A 115 20.44 -6.71 7.09
N GLU A 116 19.88 -6.26 8.22
CA GLU A 116 19.74 -4.83 8.53
C GLU A 116 21.11 -4.11 8.70
N ASP A 117 22.20 -4.85 8.96
CA ASP A 117 23.51 -4.27 9.36
C ASP A 117 24.56 -4.12 8.24
N HIS A 118 24.25 -4.45 6.98
CA HIS A 118 25.21 -4.30 5.86
C HIS A 118 24.66 -3.45 4.70
N VAL A 119 24.27 -2.23 5.06
CA VAL A 119 23.93 -1.13 4.11
C VAL A 119 25.03 -0.92 3.05
N SER A 120 26.29 -1.29 3.32
CA SER A 120 27.41 -1.16 2.36
C SER A 120 27.27 -2.11 1.18
N LEU A 121 27.23 -3.43 1.39
CA LEU A 121 27.26 -4.42 0.31
C LEU A 121 26.03 -4.31 -0.60
N ALA A 122 24.84 -4.17 -0.02
CA ALA A 122 23.62 -4.00 -0.81
C ALA A 122 23.69 -2.74 -1.69
N LYS A 123 24.27 -1.64 -1.18
CA LYS A 123 24.47 -0.39 -1.93
C LYS A 123 25.50 -0.57 -3.04
N VAL A 124 26.62 -1.27 -2.78
CA VAL A 124 27.65 -1.54 -3.79
C VAL A 124 27.09 -2.42 -4.91
N LEU A 125 26.36 -3.49 -4.58
CA LEU A 125 25.72 -4.36 -5.56
C LEU A 125 24.68 -3.62 -6.41
N VAL A 126 23.84 -2.77 -5.81
CA VAL A 126 22.87 -1.95 -6.56
C VAL A 126 23.58 -0.95 -7.47
N THR A 127 24.65 -0.34 -7.01
CA THR A 127 25.43 0.64 -7.81
C THR A 127 26.10 -0.02 -8.99
N GLU A 128 26.70 -1.19 -8.81
CA GLU A 128 27.32 -1.93 -9.91
C GLU A 128 26.28 -2.48 -10.90
N ALA A 129 25.18 -3.05 -10.39
CA ALA A 129 24.08 -3.50 -11.24
C ALA A 129 23.50 -2.36 -12.08
N TRP A 130 23.38 -1.16 -11.52
CA TRP A 130 22.97 0.05 -12.26
C TRP A 130 23.97 0.38 -13.37
N LYS A 131 25.29 0.49 -13.08
CA LYS A 131 26.30 0.75 -14.12
C LYS A 131 26.24 -0.24 -15.29
N ARG A 132 25.97 -1.52 -15.00
CA ARG A 132 25.86 -2.57 -16.02
C ARG A 132 24.54 -2.53 -16.80
N LEU A 133 23.48 -2.06 -16.16
CA LEU A 133 22.21 -1.76 -16.82
C LEU A 133 22.38 -0.60 -17.82
N GLU A 134 23.08 0.47 -17.44
CA GLU A 134 23.38 1.62 -18.32
C GLU A 134 24.22 1.24 -19.54
N ARG A 135 25.16 0.31 -19.35
CA ARG A 135 25.97 -0.26 -20.44
C ARG A 135 25.21 -1.26 -21.31
N GLN A 136 23.93 -1.51 -21.02
CA GLN A 136 23.08 -2.49 -21.70
C GLN A 136 23.67 -3.91 -21.69
N VAL A 137 24.38 -4.29 -20.62
CA VAL A 137 24.96 -5.64 -20.47
C VAL A 137 24.01 -6.53 -19.64
N LEU A 138 23.37 -5.95 -18.61
CA LEU A 138 22.43 -6.63 -17.72
C LEU A 138 21.03 -6.80 -18.36
N LEU A 139 20.95 -7.56 -19.45
CA LEU A 139 19.78 -7.60 -20.33
C LEU A 139 18.95 -8.89 -20.28
N SER A 140 19.34 -9.89 -19.49
CA SER A 140 18.54 -11.09 -19.35
C SER A 140 17.26 -10.78 -18.56
N LEU A 141 16.10 -11.12 -19.12
CA LEU A 141 14.80 -10.85 -18.50
C LEU A 141 14.66 -11.45 -17.08
N PRO A 142 15.18 -12.66 -16.78
CA PRO A 142 15.17 -13.21 -15.43
C PRO A 142 15.99 -12.37 -14.43
N ALA A 143 17.20 -11.93 -14.82
CA ALA A 143 18.04 -11.09 -13.97
C ALA A 143 17.40 -9.72 -13.78
N LEU A 144 16.85 -9.12 -14.83
CA LEU A 144 16.16 -7.83 -14.76
C LEU A 144 14.95 -7.89 -13.82
N SER A 145 14.14 -8.95 -13.91
CA SER A 145 12.99 -9.18 -13.03
C SER A 145 13.38 -9.35 -11.56
N LYS A 146 14.42 -10.15 -11.30
CA LYS A 146 14.95 -10.34 -9.94
C LYS A 146 15.56 -9.05 -9.39
N PHE A 147 16.26 -8.27 -10.22
CA PHE A 147 16.84 -6.98 -9.84
C PHE A 147 15.75 -5.94 -9.52
N ALA A 148 14.72 -5.84 -10.36
CA ALA A 148 13.57 -4.97 -10.12
C ALA A 148 12.88 -5.29 -8.78
N LEU A 149 12.71 -6.59 -8.47
CA LEU A 149 12.15 -7.03 -7.19
C LEU A 149 13.03 -6.62 -6.00
N CYS A 150 14.35 -6.66 -6.14
CA CYS A 150 15.28 -6.19 -5.12
C CYS A 150 15.13 -4.69 -4.86
N LEU A 151 15.03 -3.88 -5.91
CA LEU A 151 14.80 -2.43 -5.81
C LEU A 151 13.44 -2.12 -5.16
N TYR A 152 12.40 -2.85 -5.55
CA TYR A 152 11.05 -2.71 -4.99
C TYR A 152 11.03 -2.96 -3.48
N LYS A 153 11.68 -4.03 -3.00
CA LYS A 153 11.74 -4.32 -1.55
C LYS A 153 12.55 -3.32 -0.74
N GLN A 154 13.52 -2.65 -1.35
CA GLN A 154 14.29 -1.60 -0.70
C GLN A 154 13.51 -0.27 -0.60
N HIS A 155 12.21 -0.26 -0.93
CA HIS A 155 11.34 0.90 -0.96
C HIS A 155 11.84 2.04 -1.87
N ARG A 156 12.62 1.71 -2.90
CA ARG A 156 13.16 2.67 -3.88
C ARG A 156 12.24 2.85 -5.08
N HIS A 157 10.95 3.02 -4.80
CA HIS A 157 9.88 2.97 -5.80
C HIS A 157 9.92 4.13 -6.82
N PHE A 158 10.56 5.26 -6.49
CA PHE A 158 10.73 6.42 -7.39
C PHE A 158 12.18 6.64 -7.85
N SER A 159 12.97 5.57 -7.97
CA SER A 159 14.36 5.71 -8.41
C SER A 159 14.48 5.84 -9.95
N PRO A 160 15.40 6.67 -10.47
CA PRO A 160 15.70 6.73 -11.90
C PRO A 160 16.05 5.37 -12.51
N ILE A 161 16.67 4.49 -11.71
CA ILE A 161 16.97 3.10 -12.08
C ILE A 161 15.70 2.34 -12.47
N LEU A 162 14.63 2.50 -11.69
CA LEU A 162 13.38 1.81 -11.96
C LEU A 162 12.71 2.34 -13.24
N GLY A 163 12.87 3.63 -13.55
CA GLY A 163 12.47 4.20 -14.83
C GLY A 163 13.25 3.59 -16.01
N GLN A 164 14.56 3.37 -15.87
CA GLN A 164 15.36 2.67 -16.88
C GLN A 164 14.91 1.21 -17.05
N VAL A 165 14.64 0.50 -15.94
CA VAL A 165 14.08 -0.86 -15.98
C VAL A 165 12.74 -0.84 -16.72
N ALA A 166 11.84 0.08 -16.40
CA ALA A 166 10.55 0.21 -17.06
C ALA A 166 10.70 0.44 -18.58
N HIS A 167 11.63 1.30 -19.00
CA HIS A 167 11.93 1.52 -20.42
C HIS A 167 12.45 0.25 -21.12
N ILE A 168 13.34 -0.51 -20.49
CA ILE A 168 13.85 -1.78 -21.05
C ILE A 168 12.72 -2.80 -21.19
N VAL A 169 11.84 -2.88 -20.18
CA VAL A 169 10.67 -3.79 -20.21
C VAL A 169 9.71 -3.37 -21.32
N ASP A 170 9.47 -2.08 -21.52
CA ASP A 170 8.60 -1.57 -22.60
C ASP A 170 9.11 -1.97 -23.99
N MET A 171 10.42 -1.83 -24.22
CA MET A 171 11.07 -2.23 -25.47
C MET A 171 11.10 -3.74 -25.69
N LYS A 172 11.15 -4.53 -24.61
CA LYS A 172 11.27 -6.00 -24.67
C LYS A 172 9.96 -6.74 -24.34
N LEU A 173 8.85 -6.04 -24.18
CA LEU A 173 7.61 -6.61 -23.67
C LEU A 173 7.15 -7.84 -24.47
N ASP A 174 7.26 -7.77 -25.79
CA ASP A 174 6.82 -8.84 -26.70
C ASP A 174 7.67 -10.11 -26.56
N SER A 175 8.94 -9.97 -26.14
CA SER A 175 9.86 -11.08 -25.90
C SER A 175 9.61 -11.81 -24.57
N ILE A 176 8.81 -11.23 -23.66
CA ILE A 176 8.49 -11.86 -22.38
C ILE A 176 7.44 -12.95 -22.61
N GLN A 177 7.80 -14.19 -22.29
CA GLN A 177 6.91 -15.36 -22.39
C GLN A 177 6.61 -15.98 -21.02
N ASP A 178 7.46 -15.76 -20.01
CA ASP A 178 7.28 -16.29 -18.66
C ASP A 178 6.43 -15.29 -17.82
N ILE A 179 5.21 -15.69 -17.46
CA ILE A 179 4.30 -14.90 -16.61
C ILE A 179 4.90 -14.59 -15.23
N ARG A 180 5.84 -15.40 -14.73
CA ARG A 180 6.55 -15.13 -13.48
C ARG A 180 7.38 -13.86 -13.59
N ILE A 181 8.11 -13.76 -14.68
CA ILE A 181 9.00 -12.63 -14.96
C ILE A 181 8.14 -11.38 -15.11
N LEU A 182 7.07 -11.49 -15.92
CA LEU A 182 6.15 -10.38 -16.16
C LEU A 182 5.48 -9.90 -14.87
N SER A 183 4.84 -10.79 -14.10
CA SER A 183 4.11 -10.43 -12.88
C SER A 183 5.01 -9.77 -11.82
N VAL A 184 6.29 -10.17 -11.72
CA VAL A 184 7.27 -9.51 -10.84
C VAL A 184 7.65 -8.12 -11.37
N LEU A 185 7.87 -7.99 -12.68
CA LEU A 185 8.19 -6.69 -13.29
C LEU A 185 7.03 -5.72 -13.11
N MET A 186 5.80 -6.14 -13.37
CA MET A 186 4.58 -5.32 -13.23
C MET A 186 4.49 -4.67 -11.85
N ILE A 187 4.54 -5.44 -10.76
CA ILE A 187 4.49 -4.87 -9.41
C ILE A 187 5.70 -3.97 -9.11
N SER A 188 6.86 -4.29 -9.68
CA SER A 188 8.09 -3.57 -9.36
C SER A 188 8.10 -2.19 -10.00
N ILE A 189 7.60 -2.06 -11.24
CA ILE A 189 7.64 -0.81 -12.03
C ILE A 189 6.35 0.02 -11.95
N SER A 190 5.33 -0.43 -11.20
CA SER A 190 3.96 0.12 -11.25
C SER A 190 3.86 1.64 -11.04
N GLU A 191 4.81 2.23 -10.31
CA GLU A 191 4.78 3.67 -9.96
C GLU A 191 5.46 4.57 -11.02
N VAL A 192 6.18 4.01 -11.99
CA VAL A 192 7.01 4.76 -12.95
C VAL A 192 6.61 4.55 -14.42
N ILE A 193 5.49 3.86 -14.67
CA ILE A 193 5.02 3.54 -16.02
C ILE A 193 4.01 4.58 -16.53
N THR A 194 3.99 4.77 -17.85
CA THR A 194 2.96 5.58 -18.53
C THR A 194 1.67 4.80 -18.71
N GLU A 195 0.57 5.51 -18.97
CA GLU A 195 -0.73 4.91 -19.27
C GLU A 195 -0.68 3.97 -20.48
N SER A 196 -0.06 4.40 -21.59
CA SER A 196 0.10 3.55 -22.78
C SER A 196 0.88 2.25 -22.52
N PHE A 197 1.92 2.31 -21.67
CA PHE A 197 2.71 1.14 -21.33
C PHE A 197 1.97 0.23 -20.35
N ARG A 198 1.25 0.80 -19.38
CA ARG A 198 0.34 0.07 -18.49
C ARG A 198 -0.66 -0.76 -19.28
N ASP A 199 -1.30 -0.18 -20.29
CA ASP A 199 -2.33 -0.89 -21.08
C ASP A 199 -1.73 -2.04 -21.91
N ARG A 200 -0.53 -1.85 -22.47
CA ARG A 200 0.23 -2.94 -23.12
C ARG A 200 0.61 -4.06 -22.13
N LEU A 201 1.03 -3.72 -20.91
CA LEU A 201 1.33 -4.70 -19.86
C LEU A 201 0.09 -5.51 -19.48
N LEU A 202 -1.08 -4.87 -19.37
CA LEU A 202 -2.34 -5.54 -19.05
C LEU A 202 -2.71 -6.55 -20.13
N HIS A 203 -2.67 -6.15 -21.40
CA HIS A 203 -2.93 -7.07 -22.52
C HIS A 203 -1.94 -8.22 -22.58
N LYS A 204 -0.64 -7.95 -22.35
CA LYS A 204 0.37 -9.01 -22.32
C LYS A 204 0.16 -9.98 -21.15
N ALA A 205 -0.20 -9.47 -19.98
CA ALA A 205 -0.52 -10.30 -18.82
C ALA A 205 -1.77 -11.16 -19.09
N GLU A 206 -2.78 -10.60 -19.75
CA GLU A 206 -3.99 -11.33 -20.10
C GLU A 206 -3.71 -12.51 -21.05
N GLN A 207 -2.84 -12.30 -22.05
CA GLN A 207 -2.39 -13.34 -22.98
C GLN A 207 -1.59 -14.44 -22.28
N LEU A 208 -0.66 -14.07 -21.39
CA LEU A 208 0.21 -15.02 -20.71
C LEU A 208 -0.46 -15.75 -19.54
N LEU A 209 -1.58 -15.22 -19.03
CA LEU A 209 -2.40 -15.83 -17.97
C LEU A 209 -3.49 -16.76 -18.53
N GLU A 210 -3.41 -17.19 -19.79
CA GLU A 210 -4.34 -18.15 -20.38
C GLU A 210 -4.29 -19.53 -19.70
N GLU A 211 -5.42 -20.22 -19.71
CA GLU A 211 -5.76 -21.44 -18.95
C GLU A 211 -5.04 -22.70 -19.45
N LYS A 212 -3.72 -22.75 -19.27
CA LYS A 212 -2.94 -23.97 -19.52
C LYS A 212 -1.86 -24.08 -18.45
N ASP A 213 -2.25 -24.62 -17.30
CA ASP A 213 -1.47 -25.55 -16.46
C ASP A 213 -2.02 -25.52 -15.02
N GLU A 214 -2.41 -26.68 -14.48
CA GLU A 214 -3.03 -26.91 -13.17
C GLU A 214 -2.01 -26.82 -12.01
N ASP A 215 -1.19 -25.78 -11.96
CA ASP A 215 -0.08 -25.69 -11.01
C ASP A 215 -0.27 -24.59 -9.95
N GLU A 216 0.04 -24.94 -8.69
CA GLU A 216 0.13 -24.09 -7.47
C GLU A 216 0.89 -22.76 -7.71
N VAL A 217 1.71 -22.71 -8.76
CA VAL A 217 2.51 -21.55 -9.10
C VAL A 217 1.69 -20.41 -9.73
N HIS A 218 0.57 -20.69 -10.40
CA HIS A 218 -0.30 -19.67 -11.00
C HIS A 218 -0.95 -18.76 -9.94
N PHE A 219 -1.26 -19.30 -8.76
CA PHE A 219 -1.83 -18.55 -7.64
C PHE A 219 -0.99 -17.32 -7.27
N ASN A 220 0.33 -17.49 -7.17
CA ASN A 220 1.24 -16.41 -6.80
C ASN A 220 1.33 -15.33 -7.86
N TYR A 221 1.14 -15.67 -9.14
CA TYR A 221 1.19 -14.70 -10.23
C TYR A 221 -0.09 -13.89 -10.28
N ALA A 222 -1.25 -14.56 -10.17
CA ALA A 222 -2.56 -13.92 -10.07
C ALA A 222 -2.60 -12.91 -8.90
N ARG A 223 -2.05 -13.29 -7.74
CA ARG A 223 -1.91 -12.39 -6.58
C ARG A 223 -1.07 -11.15 -6.90
N ARG A 224 0.06 -11.30 -7.59
CA ARG A 224 0.91 -10.15 -7.99
C ARG A 224 0.22 -9.27 -9.03
N ILE A 225 -0.52 -9.85 -9.97
CA ILE A 225 -1.28 -9.08 -10.98
C ILE A 225 -2.36 -8.24 -10.29
N LEU A 226 -3.08 -8.79 -9.32
CA LEU A 226 -4.02 -8.02 -8.51
C LEU A 226 -3.34 -6.89 -7.71
N GLN A 227 -2.18 -7.16 -7.13
CA GLN A 227 -1.40 -6.13 -6.45
C GLN A 227 -0.93 -5.04 -7.42
N PHE A 228 -0.58 -5.40 -8.66
CA PHE A 228 -0.28 -4.42 -9.70
C PHE A 228 -1.49 -3.53 -10.00
N LEU A 229 -2.67 -4.12 -10.20
CA LEU A 229 -3.93 -3.38 -10.43
C LEU A 229 -4.23 -2.42 -9.29
N GLN A 230 -4.01 -2.86 -8.04
CA GLN A 230 -4.13 -2.04 -6.84
C GLN A 230 -3.14 -0.86 -6.88
N ASN A 231 -1.87 -1.10 -7.19
CA ASN A 231 -0.84 -0.05 -7.24
C ASN A 231 -1.17 1.02 -8.29
N VAL A 232 -1.62 0.61 -9.48
CA VAL A 232 -2.03 1.55 -10.55
C VAL A 232 -3.45 2.09 -10.37
N LYS A 233 -4.18 1.64 -9.33
CA LYS A 233 -5.56 2.02 -8.99
C LYS A 233 -6.53 1.85 -10.16
N LEU A 234 -6.36 0.79 -10.95
CA LEU A 234 -7.16 0.53 -12.13
C LEU A 234 -8.00 -0.74 -11.97
N LYS A 235 -9.31 -0.60 -12.20
CA LYS A 235 -10.24 -1.72 -12.25
C LYS A 235 -10.29 -2.30 -13.67
N TYR A 236 -9.40 -3.25 -13.96
CA TYR A 236 -9.37 -3.95 -15.25
C TYR A 236 -10.09 -5.31 -15.17
N HIS A 237 -11.36 -5.32 -15.57
CA HIS A 237 -12.27 -6.46 -15.42
C HIS A 237 -11.77 -7.80 -15.98
N PRO A 238 -11.21 -7.89 -17.21
CA PRO A 238 -10.79 -9.17 -17.78
C PRO A 238 -9.74 -9.92 -16.93
N LEU A 239 -8.72 -9.21 -16.44
CA LEU A 239 -7.72 -9.81 -15.56
C LEU A 239 -8.27 -10.13 -14.17
N LEU A 240 -9.18 -9.30 -13.64
CA LEU A 240 -9.79 -9.56 -12.34
C LEU A 240 -10.58 -10.87 -12.34
N GLU A 241 -11.34 -11.13 -13.41
CA GLU A 241 -12.08 -12.37 -13.59
C GLU A 241 -11.15 -13.58 -13.74
N LYS A 242 -10.10 -13.48 -14.57
CA LYS A 242 -9.09 -14.55 -14.72
C LYS A 242 -8.37 -14.86 -13.41
N CYS A 243 -7.91 -13.84 -12.68
CA CYS A 243 -7.29 -14.03 -11.37
C CYS A 243 -8.27 -14.67 -10.37
N SER A 244 -9.54 -14.25 -10.38
CA SER A 244 -10.54 -14.83 -9.50
C SER A 244 -10.78 -16.32 -9.79
N ARG A 245 -10.77 -16.73 -11.07
CA ARG A 245 -10.89 -18.14 -11.47
C ARG A 245 -9.75 -18.98 -10.94
N ILE A 246 -8.51 -18.52 -11.10
CA ILE A 246 -7.31 -19.18 -10.56
C ILE A 246 -7.41 -19.36 -9.03
N PHE A 247 -7.93 -18.36 -8.32
CA PHE A 247 -8.12 -18.48 -6.87
C PHE A 247 -9.19 -19.50 -6.47
N LEU A 248 -10.26 -19.62 -7.26
CA LEU A 248 -11.30 -20.62 -7.05
C LEU A 248 -10.76 -22.03 -7.31
N GLU A 249 -9.97 -22.22 -8.34
CA GLU A 249 -9.30 -23.49 -8.65
C GLU A 249 -8.29 -23.89 -7.55
N SER A 250 -7.63 -22.90 -6.93
CA SER A 250 -6.67 -23.09 -5.84
C SER A 250 -7.33 -23.14 -4.44
N ALA A 251 -8.64 -23.33 -4.34
CA ALA A 251 -9.39 -23.21 -3.08
C ALA A 251 -8.88 -24.11 -1.95
N SER A 252 -8.42 -25.32 -2.26
CA SER A 252 -7.87 -26.29 -1.28
C SER A 252 -6.63 -25.79 -0.54
N HIS A 253 -5.94 -24.78 -1.07
CA HIS A 253 -4.70 -24.24 -0.52
C HIS A 253 -4.86 -22.83 0.07
N LEU A 254 -6.07 -22.29 0.06
CA LEU A 254 -6.35 -20.95 0.59
C LEU A 254 -6.37 -20.95 2.12
N ASP A 255 -5.32 -20.38 2.71
CA ASP A 255 -5.28 -20.09 4.15
C ASP A 255 -5.99 -18.77 4.50
N ILE A 256 -6.25 -18.57 5.80
CA ILE A 256 -6.91 -17.36 6.32
C ILE A 256 -6.19 -16.08 5.84
N HIS A 257 -4.85 -16.12 5.80
CA HIS A 257 -4.05 -14.96 5.39
C HIS A 257 -4.27 -14.63 3.91
N SER A 258 -4.23 -15.62 3.03
CA SER A 258 -4.41 -15.46 1.60
C SER A 258 -5.80 -14.94 1.28
N ILE A 259 -6.84 -15.50 1.92
CA ILE A 259 -8.23 -15.04 1.77
C ILE A 259 -8.37 -13.59 2.22
N SER A 260 -7.85 -13.24 3.40
CA SER A 260 -7.91 -11.87 3.92
C SER A 260 -7.21 -10.87 3.00
N HIS A 261 -6.05 -11.26 2.45
CA HIS A 261 -5.30 -10.43 1.52
C HIS A 261 -6.05 -10.22 0.20
N ILE A 262 -6.67 -11.26 -0.36
CA ILE A 262 -7.46 -11.16 -1.60
C ILE A 262 -8.68 -10.26 -1.38
N PHE A 263 -9.40 -10.41 -0.26
CA PHE A 263 -10.52 -9.51 0.06
C PHE A 263 -10.09 -8.05 0.16
N GLY A 264 -8.95 -7.78 0.83
CA GLY A 264 -8.41 -6.42 0.91
C GLY A 264 -8.08 -5.83 -0.47
N LEU A 265 -7.59 -6.65 -1.40
CA LEU A 265 -7.33 -6.22 -2.78
C LEU A 265 -8.62 -5.97 -3.57
N TYR A 266 -9.62 -6.85 -3.43
CA TYR A 266 -10.92 -6.70 -4.08
C TYR A 266 -11.67 -5.46 -3.61
N GLU A 267 -11.68 -5.20 -2.30
CA GLU A 267 -12.30 -4.01 -1.70
C GLU A 267 -11.69 -2.72 -2.27
N GLN A 268 -10.36 -2.62 -2.33
CA GLN A 268 -9.65 -1.44 -2.84
C GLN A 268 -9.88 -1.21 -4.34
N LEU A 269 -10.12 -2.27 -5.10
CA LEU A 269 -10.42 -2.21 -6.53
C LEU A 269 -11.92 -2.08 -6.83
N GLY A 270 -12.78 -2.09 -5.80
CA GLY A 270 -14.23 -2.11 -5.97
C GLY A 270 -14.70 -3.30 -6.83
N PHE A 271 -14.01 -4.44 -6.70
CA PHE A 271 -14.34 -5.69 -7.40
C PHE A 271 -15.07 -6.63 -6.45
N ASP A 272 -16.10 -7.30 -6.97
CA ASP A 272 -16.91 -8.20 -6.17
C ASP A 272 -17.14 -9.52 -6.93
N ASN A 273 -16.84 -10.64 -6.27
CA ASN A 273 -17.03 -11.97 -6.82
C ASN A 273 -17.84 -12.83 -5.82
N ALA A 274 -19.07 -13.17 -6.20
CA ALA A 274 -19.99 -13.92 -5.36
C ALA A 274 -19.53 -15.36 -5.08
N GLU A 275 -18.93 -16.02 -6.06
CA GLU A 275 -18.44 -17.39 -5.95
C GLU A 275 -17.25 -17.49 -4.99
N PHE A 276 -16.28 -16.58 -5.13
CA PHE A 276 -15.14 -16.48 -4.22
C PHE A 276 -15.58 -16.19 -2.79
N ARG A 277 -16.57 -15.30 -2.60
CA ARG A 277 -17.16 -15.05 -1.28
C ARG A 277 -17.78 -16.30 -0.66
N LEU A 278 -18.43 -17.14 -1.47
CA LEU A 278 -19.09 -18.35 -0.98
C LEU A 278 -18.05 -19.40 -0.54
N ILE A 279 -17.02 -19.64 -1.36
CA ILE A 279 -15.91 -20.55 -1.01
C ILE A 279 -15.14 -20.03 0.20
N ALA A 280 -14.75 -18.74 0.19
CA ALA A 280 -14.04 -18.13 1.30
C ALA A 280 -14.85 -18.21 2.61
N LYS A 281 -16.18 -18.01 2.54
CA LYS A 281 -17.06 -18.17 3.71
C LYS A 281 -17.02 -19.60 4.25
N GLN A 282 -17.06 -20.61 3.39
CA GLN A 282 -16.99 -22.00 3.81
C GLN A 282 -15.66 -22.31 4.51
N LEU A 283 -14.54 -22.03 3.85
CA LEU A 283 -13.19 -22.29 4.38
C LEU A 283 -12.93 -21.54 5.70
N LEU A 284 -13.30 -20.26 5.75
CA LEU A 284 -13.13 -19.47 6.97
C LEU A 284 -14.05 -19.95 8.11
N SER A 285 -15.25 -20.45 7.81
CA SER A 285 -16.18 -20.96 8.84
C SER A 285 -15.67 -22.25 9.47
N GLU A 286 -15.03 -23.13 8.69
CA GLU A 286 -14.35 -24.33 9.18
C GLU A 286 -13.16 -23.96 10.09
N ALA A 287 -12.40 -22.93 9.70
CA ALA A 287 -11.23 -22.47 10.46
C ALA A 287 -11.55 -21.67 11.75
N VAL A 288 -12.82 -21.37 12.05
CA VAL A 288 -13.21 -20.64 13.28
C VAL A 288 -12.83 -21.41 14.54
N GLU A 289 -12.95 -22.74 14.51
CA GLU A 289 -12.81 -23.57 15.72
C GLU A 289 -11.34 -23.78 16.13
N ASP A 290 -10.43 -23.73 15.17
CA ASP A 290 -9.00 -23.98 15.36
C ASP A 290 -8.17 -22.70 15.57
N CYS A 291 -8.83 -21.53 15.57
CA CYS A 291 -8.13 -20.25 15.65
C CYS A 291 -7.84 -19.83 17.10
N HIS A 292 -6.64 -20.15 17.58
CA HIS A 292 -6.17 -19.76 18.93
C HIS A 292 -5.28 -18.51 18.94
N ASP A 293 -4.75 -18.12 17.78
CA ASP A 293 -3.84 -16.99 17.65
C ASP A 293 -4.60 -15.66 17.43
N PRO A 294 -4.34 -14.58 18.21
CA PRO A 294 -5.02 -13.30 18.08
C PRO A 294 -4.85 -12.64 16.71
N GLU A 295 -3.67 -12.75 16.10
CA GLU A 295 -3.41 -12.16 14.79
C GLU A 295 -4.25 -12.82 13.71
N THR A 296 -4.23 -14.15 13.69
CA THR A 296 -4.98 -14.98 12.75
C THR A 296 -6.48 -14.79 12.96
N PHE A 297 -6.93 -14.69 14.22
CA PHE A 297 -8.33 -14.43 14.54
C PHE A 297 -8.77 -13.06 14.04
N ALA A 298 -7.96 -12.01 14.20
CA ALA A 298 -8.31 -10.67 13.71
C ALA A 298 -8.49 -10.65 12.18
N LYS A 299 -7.63 -11.36 11.44
CA LYS A 299 -7.75 -11.53 9.97
C LYS A 299 -8.98 -12.34 9.58
N LEU A 300 -9.27 -13.42 10.31
CA LEU A 300 -10.46 -14.25 10.12
C LEU A 300 -11.73 -13.44 10.38
N PHE A 301 -11.80 -12.76 11.52
CA PHE A 301 -12.92 -11.90 11.90
C PHE A 301 -13.15 -10.82 10.83
N PHE A 302 -12.07 -10.21 10.34
CA PHE A 302 -12.16 -9.19 9.31
C PHE A 302 -12.76 -9.71 8.00
N SER A 303 -12.39 -10.92 7.62
CA SER A 303 -12.78 -11.52 6.34
C SER A 303 -14.16 -12.20 6.40
N LEU A 304 -14.44 -12.93 7.48
CA LEU A 304 -15.66 -13.72 7.67
C LEU A 304 -16.82 -12.88 8.19
N GLY A 305 -16.57 -11.86 9.01
CA GLY A 305 -17.58 -11.03 9.65
C GLY A 305 -18.60 -10.44 8.66
N PRO A 306 -18.18 -9.71 7.62
CA PRO A 306 -19.08 -9.07 6.65
C PRO A 306 -19.94 -10.04 5.83
N ILE A 307 -19.45 -11.26 5.55
CA ILE A 307 -20.12 -12.25 4.68
C ILE A 307 -20.94 -13.30 5.44
N SER A 308 -20.92 -13.23 6.78
CA SER A 308 -21.55 -14.20 7.67
C SER A 308 -22.97 -13.87 8.07
N GLY A 309 -23.76 -14.92 8.32
CA GLY A 309 -25.10 -14.77 8.92
C GLY A 309 -25.04 -14.33 10.38
N SER A 310 -26.17 -13.91 10.95
CA SER A 310 -26.26 -13.38 12.33
C SER A 310 -25.60 -14.30 13.38
N LYS A 311 -25.86 -15.61 13.32
CA LYS A 311 -25.36 -16.59 14.30
C LYS A 311 -23.83 -16.72 14.31
N VAL A 312 -23.20 -16.73 13.13
CA VAL A 312 -21.73 -16.83 13.02
C VAL A 312 -21.07 -15.54 13.49
N ARG A 313 -21.63 -14.38 13.12
CA ARG A 313 -21.09 -13.08 13.58
C ARG A 313 -21.23 -12.91 15.10
N GLU A 314 -22.31 -13.42 15.70
CA GLU A 314 -22.46 -13.47 17.15
C GLU A 314 -21.37 -14.33 17.82
N ARG A 315 -21.12 -15.54 17.30
CA ARG A 315 -20.04 -16.41 17.79
C ARG A 315 -18.68 -15.70 17.69
N LEU A 316 -18.40 -15.06 16.56
CA LEU A 316 -17.17 -14.29 16.36
C LEU A 316 -17.03 -13.16 17.38
N LEU A 317 -18.10 -12.39 17.65
CA LEU A 317 -18.06 -11.33 18.67
C LEU A 317 -17.79 -11.89 20.07
N VAL A 318 -18.42 -13.01 20.43
CA VAL A 318 -18.17 -13.66 21.71
C VAL A 318 -16.69 -14.07 21.82
N THR A 319 -16.11 -14.71 20.80
CA THR A 319 -14.68 -15.05 20.80
C THR A 319 -13.80 -13.80 20.89
N ALA A 320 -14.15 -12.72 20.17
CA ALA A 320 -13.42 -11.46 20.23
C ALA A 320 -13.44 -10.82 21.63
N VAL A 321 -14.54 -10.95 22.38
CA VAL A 321 -14.62 -10.51 23.79
C VAL A 321 -13.63 -11.28 24.66
N HIS A 322 -13.49 -12.59 24.46
CA HIS A 322 -12.57 -13.43 25.22
C HIS A 322 -11.10 -13.07 24.93
N MET A 323 -10.78 -12.75 23.67
CA MET A 323 -9.42 -12.38 23.22
C MET A 323 -9.09 -10.88 23.37
N ALA A 324 -10.00 -10.08 23.96
CA ALA A 324 -9.86 -8.62 24.02
C ALA A 324 -8.56 -8.14 24.70
N GLU A 325 -8.09 -8.84 25.75
CA GLU A 325 -6.83 -8.50 26.43
C GLU A 325 -5.64 -8.68 25.50
N GLU A 326 -5.64 -9.71 24.66
CA GLU A 326 -4.55 -10.00 23.73
C GLU A 326 -4.52 -9.00 22.56
N PHE A 327 -5.68 -8.60 22.04
CA PHE A 327 -5.76 -7.57 21.00
C PHE A 327 -5.24 -6.21 21.50
N SER A 328 -5.46 -5.88 22.77
CA SER A 328 -5.04 -4.57 23.30
C SER A 328 -3.53 -4.39 23.40
N ARG A 329 -2.76 -5.49 23.39
CA ARG A 329 -1.30 -5.46 23.31
C ARG A 329 -0.83 -5.11 21.89
N HIS A 330 -1.69 -5.27 20.90
CA HIS A 330 -1.40 -5.05 19.49
C HIS A 330 -2.47 -4.15 18.83
N PRO A 331 -2.26 -2.81 18.82
CA PRO A 331 -3.21 -1.81 18.32
C PRO A 331 -3.81 -2.10 16.94
N PHE A 332 -3.04 -2.76 16.07
CA PHE A 332 -3.43 -3.13 14.72
C PHE A 332 -4.56 -4.17 14.69
N PHE A 333 -4.51 -5.20 15.53
CA PHE A 333 -5.56 -6.23 15.56
C PHE A 333 -6.86 -5.70 16.14
N MET A 334 -6.75 -4.86 17.17
CA MET A 334 -7.93 -4.18 17.73
C MET A 334 -8.61 -3.26 16.71
N TRP A 335 -7.85 -2.63 15.82
CA TRP A 335 -8.40 -1.89 14.69
C TRP A 335 -9.22 -2.80 13.75
N HIS A 336 -8.63 -3.91 13.30
CA HIS A 336 -9.30 -4.86 12.40
C HIS A 336 -10.60 -5.42 12.98
N VAL A 337 -10.59 -5.82 14.24
CA VAL A 337 -11.79 -6.33 14.93
C VAL A 337 -12.81 -5.20 15.12
N GLY A 338 -12.37 -3.99 15.49
CA GLY A 338 -13.24 -2.82 15.66
C GLY A 338 -13.95 -2.39 14.37
N VAL A 339 -13.25 -2.36 13.23
CA VAL A 339 -13.84 -2.09 11.91
C VAL A 339 -14.94 -3.10 11.59
N CYS A 340 -14.67 -4.37 11.80
CA CYS A 340 -15.61 -5.40 11.41
C CYS A 340 -16.79 -5.51 12.36
N SER A 341 -16.62 -5.16 13.63
CA SER A 341 -17.75 -4.96 14.55
C SER A 341 -18.69 -3.84 14.06
N ILE A 342 -18.15 -2.77 13.45
CA ILE A 342 -18.98 -1.73 12.80
C ILE A 342 -19.74 -2.29 11.60
N LEU A 343 -19.08 -3.02 10.71
CA LEU A 343 -19.73 -3.66 9.55
C LEU A 343 -20.79 -4.69 9.98
N CYS A 344 -20.65 -5.24 11.19
CA CYS A 344 -21.59 -6.18 11.78
C CYS A 344 -22.71 -5.51 12.60
N ILE A 345 -22.84 -4.17 12.63
CA ILE A 345 -23.84 -3.44 13.46
C ILE A 345 -25.29 -3.91 13.28
N SER A 346 -25.64 -4.58 12.18
CA SER A 346 -26.94 -5.27 12.00
C SER A 346 -27.22 -6.44 12.99
N LEU A 347 -26.42 -6.58 14.05
CA LEU A 347 -26.51 -7.64 15.06
C LEU A 347 -27.32 -7.24 16.29
N ILE A 348 -27.66 -8.25 17.09
CA ILE A 348 -28.32 -8.08 18.39
C ILE A 348 -27.50 -7.09 19.25
N PRO A 349 -28.10 -5.96 19.69
CA PRO A 349 -27.39 -4.87 20.38
C PRO A 349 -26.58 -5.30 21.62
N CYS A 350 -26.99 -6.38 22.30
CA CYS A 350 -26.42 -6.81 23.57
C CYS A 350 -24.95 -7.30 23.45
N ASN A 351 -24.61 -8.05 22.40
CA ASN A 351 -23.24 -8.59 22.24
C ASN A 351 -22.25 -7.51 21.80
N LEU A 352 -22.71 -6.56 20.97
CA LEU A 352 -21.92 -5.40 20.59
C LEU A 352 -21.64 -4.52 21.82
N PHE A 353 -22.63 -4.33 22.69
CA PHE A 353 -22.47 -3.62 23.95
C PHE A 353 -21.43 -4.28 24.87
N LEU A 354 -21.51 -5.60 25.06
CA LEU A 354 -20.55 -6.35 25.87
C LEU A 354 -19.12 -6.24 25.32
N PHE A 355 -18.97 -6.31 24.00
CA PHE A 355 -17.68 -6.12 23.33
C PHE A 355 -17.10 -4.73 23.54
N VAL A 356 -17.90 -3.67 23.32
CA VAL A 356 -17.47 -2.29 23.53
C VAL A 356 -17.10 -2.04 25.00
N PHE A 357 -17.88 -2.56 25.95
CA PHE A 357 -17.59 -2.46 27.38
C PHE A 357 -16.27 -3.15 27.75
N ARG A 358 -16.08 -4.40 27.29
CA ARG A 358 -14.84 -5.14 27.55
C ARG A 358 -13.64 -4.43 26.92
N MET A 359 -13.76 -3.99 25.67
CA MET A 359 -12.71 -3.21 24.99
C MET A 359 -12.31 -1.97 25.78
N ALA A 360 -13.29 -1.18 26.24
CA ALA A 360 -13.03 0.03 27.01
C ALA A 360 -12.22 -0.27 28.28
N SER A 361 -12.61 -1.31 29.03
CA SER A 361 -11.92 -1.74 30.25
C SER A 361 -10.45 -2.15 30.02
N VAL A 362 -10.16 -2.77 28.87
CA VAL A 362 -8.82 -3.24 28.53
C VAL A 362 -7.97 -2.09 27.98
N LEU A 363 -8.56 -1.23 27.15
CA LEU A 363 -7.91 -0.07 26.55
C LEU A 363 -7.26 0.84 27.60
N HIS A 364 -7.95 1.07 28.72
CA HIS A 364 -7.44 1.87 29.84
C HIS A 364 -6.01 1.49 30.27
N LYS A 365 -5.66 0.18 30.19
CA LYS A 365 -4.36 -0.36 30.61
C LYS A 365 -3.23 -0.13 29.60
N HIS A 366 -3.52 0.02 28.31
CA HIS A 366 -2.50 -0.06 27.24
C HIS A 366 -2.41 1.18 26.33
N LEU A 367 -3.34 2.13 26.46
CA LEU A 367 -3.41 3.34 25.62
C LEU A 367 -2.10 4.13 25.49
N ASP A 368 -1.30 4.18 26.56
CA ASP A 368 -0.09 5.00 26.61
C ASP A 368 1.02 4.49 25.66
N SER A 369 0.92 3.23 25.21
CA SER A 369 1.86 2.60 24.27
C SER A 369 1.54 2.84 22.79
N TYR A 370 0.43 3.51 22.48
CA TYR A 370 -0.09 3.60 21.12
C TYR A 370 0.46 4.81 20.37
N HIS A 371 0.76 4.61 19.08
CA HIS A 371 1.19 5.69 18.20
C HIS A 371 0.01 6.57 17.75
N VAL A 372 0.31 7.81 17.34
CA VAL A 372 -0.70 8.82 16.97
C VAL A 372 -1.73 8.33 15.94
N LEU A 373 -1.30 7.66 14.87
CA LEU A 373 -2.22 7.16 13.83
C LEU A 373 -3.15 6.06 14.36
N GLN A 374 -2.65 5.24 15.29
CA GLN A 374 -3.43 4.18 15.95
C GLN A 374 -4.48 4.80 16.87
N LEU A 375 -4.11 5.82 17.66
CA LEU A 375 -5.03 6.55 18.53
C LEU A 375 -6.13 7.29 17.73
N VAL A 376 -5.76 7.92 16.62
CA VAL A 376 -6.69 8.59 15.69
C VAL A 376 -7.71 7.58 15.16
N LYS A 377 -7.24 6.44 14.66
CA LYS A 377 -8.10 5.37 14.17
C LYS A 377 -8.99 4.84 15.28
N LEU A 378 -8.41 4.40 16.41
CA LEU A 378 -9.13 3.84 17.56
C LEU A 378 -10.27 4.73 18.04
N THR A 379 -10.00 6.03 18.19
CA THR A 379 -11.02 6.99 18.62
C THR A 379 -12.19 7.06 17.65
N GLN A 380 -11.95 7.01 16.35
CA GLN A 380 -13.02 6.95 15.34
C GLN A 380 -13.90 5.71 15.53
N TYR A 381 -13.30 4.54 15.79
CA TYR A 381 -14.06 3.31 16.05
C TYR A 381 -14.93 3.44 17.29
N LEU A 382 -14.37 3.93 18.40
CA LEU A 382 -15.11 4.06 19.66
C LEU A 382 -16.30 5.01 19.53
N VAL A 383 -16.15 6.10 18.77
CA VAL A 383 -17.24 7.05 18.50
C VAL A 383 -18.32 6.40 17.63
N VAL A 384 -17.96 5.71 16.54
CA VAL A 384 -18.93 5.04 15.66
C VAL A 384 -19.68 3.92 16.38
N LEU A 385 -18.98 3.16 17.24
CA LEU A 385 -19.55 2.11 18.09
C LEU A 385 -20.35 2.66 19.28
N ARG A 386 -20.46 3.99 19.43
CA ARG A 386 -21.18 4.66 20.51
C ARG A 386 -20.74 4.22 21.91
N CYS A 387 -19.44 4.09 22.11
CA CYS A 387 -18.88 3.82 23.44
C CYS A 387 -19.32 4.91 24.43
N GLN A 388 -19.71 4.52 25.65
CA GLN A 388 -20.23 5.43 26.68
C GLN A 388 -19.18 5.77 27.76
N ASP A 389 -17.97 5.22 27.67
CA ASP A 389 -16.90 5.46 28.65
C ASP A 389 -16.28 6.86 28.46
N LEU A 390 -16.73 7.82 29.28
CA LEU A 390 -16.25 9.19 29.26
C LEU A 390 -14.82 9.33 29.80
N GLU A 391 -14.40 8.45 30.70
CA GLU A 391 -13.05 8.47 31.28
C GLU A 391 -12.02 8.04 30.23
N LEU A 392 -12.37 7.04 29.42
CA LEU A 392 -11.58 6.62 28.27
C LEU A 392 -11.42 7.75 27.25
N PHE A 393 -12.50 8.46 26.93
CA PHE A 393 -12.43 9.60 26.02
C PHE A 393 -11.63 10.76 26.59
N ALA A 394 -11.67 11.00 27.90
CA ALA A 394 -10.84 12.00 28.55
C ALA A 394 -9.33 11.65 28.44
N LYS A 395 -8.97 10.38 28.68
CA LYS A 395 -7.59 9.89 28.51
C LYS A 395 -7.13 9.99 27.05
N LEU A 396 -7.98 9.59 26.09
CA LEU A 396 -7.71 9.73 24.64
C LEU A 396 -7.51 11.19 24.24
N LYS A 397 -8.35 12.10 24.73
CA LYS A 397 -8.22 13.55 24.49
C LYS A 397 -6.86 14.05 24.97
N MET A 398 -6.44 13.68 26.18
CA MET A 398 -5.13 14.08 26.72
C MET A 398 -3.96 13.61 25.86
N LEU A 399 -3.96 12.33 25.46
CA LEU A 399 -2.90 11.77 24.61
C LEU A 399 -2.85 12.44 23.23
N LEU A 400 -4.00 12.61 22.58
CA LEU A 400 -4.11 13.26 21.27
C LEU A 400 -3.63 14.72 21.32
N LEU A 401 -3.93 15.46 22.38
CA LEU A 401 -3.41 16.81 22.59
C LEU A 401 -1.90 16.84 22.82
N GLY A 402 -1.35 15.86 23.54
CA GLY A 402 0.10 15.70 23.70
C GLY A 402 0.82 15.51 22.36
N TYR A 403 0.26 14.66 21.49
CA TYR A 403 0.77 14.47 20.12
C TYR A 403 0.60 15.71 19.25
N LEU A 404 -0.53 16.42 19.36
CA LEU A 404 -0.74 17.66 18.61
C LEU A 404 0.28 18.74 18.98
N LYS A 405 0.74 18.79 20.23
CA LYS A 405 1.78 19.73 20.69
C LYS A 405 3.12 19.47 20.01
N SER A 406 3.49 18.20 19.90
CA SER A 406 4.78 17.74 19.36
C SER A 406 4.79 17.55 17.83
N SER A 407 3.62 17.39 17.21
CA SER A 407 3.51 17.15 15.77
C SER A 407 4.02 18.32 14.93
N VAL A 408 4.82 17.97 13.94
CA VAL A 408 5.29 18.86 12.86
C VAL A 408 4.70 18.44 11.50
N ILE A 409 3.99 17.31 11.43
CA ILE A 409 3.49 16.73 10.19
C ILE A 409 2.06 17.22 9.94
N PRO A 410 1.78 17.94 8.82
CA PRO A 410 0.46 18.48 8.53
C PRO A 410 -0.66 17.44 8.46
N ALA A 411 -0.36 16.25 7.91
CA ALA A 411 -1.31 15.15 7.79
C ALA A 411 -1.78 14.63 9.16
N ASP A 412 -0.84 14.41 10.08
CA ASP A 412 -1.13 13.94 11.44
C ASP A 412 -1.90 14.99 12.24
N THR A 413 -1.49 16.26 12.12
CA THR A 413 -2.19 17.39 12.74
C THR A 413 -3.65 17.47 12.28
N ALA A 414 -3.90 17.37 10.97
CA ALA A 414 -5.27 17.37 10.44
C ALA A 414 -6.08 16.15 10.91
N ALA A 415 -5.46 14.97 10.97
CA ALA A 415 -6.11 13.75 11.42
C ALA A 415 -6.48 13.80 12.91
N VAL A 416 -5.60 14.32 13.76
CA VAL A 416 -5.83 14.51 15.20
C VAL A 416 -6.94 15.53 15.43
N ILE A 417 -6.90 16.69 14.76
CA ILE A 417 -7.94 17.72 14.85
C ILE A 417 -9.31 17.15 14.48
N ARG A 418 -9.40 16.41 13.37
CA ARG A 418 -10.64 15.76 12.93
C ARG A 418 -11.24 14.85 13.99
N VAL A 419 -10.40 14.08 14.67
CA VAL A 419 -10.82 13.12 15.69
C VAL A 419 -11.19 13.79 17.00
N LEU A 420 -10.45 14.81 17.42
CA LEU A 420 -10.81 15.60 18.59
C LEU A 420 -12.22 16.20 18.44
N ALA A 421 -12.59 16.62 17.23
CA ALA A 421 -13.93 17.13 16.93
C ALA A 421 -15.04 16.07 16.92
N MET A 422 -14.70 14.78 16.97
CA MET A 422 -15.66 13.67 17.10
C MET A 422 -15.92 13.27 18.56
N LEU A 423 -15.06 13.70 19.49
CA LEU A 423 -15.18 13.32 20.90
C LEU A 423 -16.36 14.03 21.57
N PRO A 424 -17.11 13.33 22.45
CA PRO A 424 -18.12 13.99 23.27
C PRO A 424 -17.44 15.02 24.18
N SER A 425 -17.97 16.24 24.25
CA SER A 425 -17.50 17.35 25.11
C SER A 425 -16.10 17.92 24.81
N SER A 426 -15.65 17.91 23.55
CA SER A 426 -14.39 18.57 23.18
C SER A 426 -14.51 20.10 23.23
N GLN A 427 -14.15 20.71 24.36
CA GLN A 427 -13.83 22.15 24.38
C GLN A 427 -12.67 22.42 23.42
N VAL A 428 -12.81 23.47 22.60
CA VAL A 428 -11.74 23.90 21.71
C VAL A 428 -10.70 24.64 22.52
N GLU A 429 -9.52 24.03 22.66
CA GLU A 429 -8.37 24.68 23.26
C GLU A 429 -7.68 25.58 22.23
N GLU A 430 -7.27 26.78 22.65
CA GLU A 430 -6.55 27.74 21.80
C GLU A 430 -5.30 27.14 21.14
N MET A 431 -4.66 26.19 21.83
CA MET A 431 -3.53 25.43 21.32
C MET A 431 -3.85 24.62 20.04
N ILE A 432 -5.08 24.08 19.91
CA ILE A 432 -5.53 23.37 18.71
C ILE A 432 -5.62 24.33 17.53
N ILE A 433 -6.21 25.51 17.79
CA ILE A 433 -6.38 26.60 16.83
C ILE A 433 -5.00 27.08 16.34
N ASN A 434 -4.08 27.36 17.26
CA ASN A 434 -2.73 27.83 16.92
C ASN A 434 -1.94 26.79 16.10
N LYS A 435 -2.07 25.49 16.41
CA LYS A 435 -1.45 24.44 15.60
C LYS A 435 -2.10 24.26 14.23
N ALA A 436 -3.43 24.33 14.14
CA ALA A 436 -4.13 24.30 12.87
C ALA A 436 -3.61 25.42 11.96
N ALA A 437 -3.56 26.66 12.48
CA ALA A 437 -3.06 27.85 11.78
C ALA A 437 -1.63 27.66 11.25
N ALA A 438 -0.74 27.12 12.09
CA ALA A 438 0.66 26.93 11.76
C ALA A 438 0.89 25.92 10.62
N VAL A 439 0.02 24.91 10.48
CA VAL A 439 0.15 23.89 9.43
C VAL A 439 -0.65 24.19 8.17
N LEU A 440 -1.54 25.20 8.17
CA LEU A 440 -2.36 25.56 7.01
C LEU A 440 -1.55 25.69 5.71
N PRO A 441 -0.40 26.41 5.68
CA PRO A 441 0.35 26.62 4.44
C PRO A 441 0.97 25.34 3.86
N GLN A 442 1.02 24.25 4.64
CA GLN A 442 1.65 23.00 4.28
C GLN A 442 0.63 21.87 4.07
N CYS A 443 -0.67 22.16 4.24
CA CYS A 443 -1.74 21.18 4.13
C CYS A 443 -2.18 20.98 2.67
N ARG A 444 -2.38 19.73 2.27
CA ARG A 444 -3.10 19.39 1.03
C ARG A 444 -4.58 19.71 1.18
N LEU A 445 -5.29 19.90 0.06
CA LEU A 445 -6.73 20.20 0.04
C LEU A 445 -7.58 19.26 0.93
N HIS A 446 -7.32 17.96 0.90
CA HIS A 446 -8.01 16.99 1.77
C HIS A 446 -7.79 17.26 3.27
N HIS A 447 -6.58 17.66 3.68
CA HIS A 447 -6.26 18.00 5.07
C HIS A 447 -6.93 19.31 5.49
N LEU A 448 -6.96 20.31 4.60
CA LEU A 448 -7.67 21.57 4.82
C LEU A 448 -9.17 21.33 5.03
N ASN A 449 -9.79 20.49 4.20
CA ASN A 449 -11.20 20.10 4.35
C ASN A 449 -11.48 19.38 5.68
N CYS A 450 -10.56 18.51 6.14
CA CYS A 450 -10.66 17.85 7.44
C CYS A 450 -10.66 18.86 8.60
N ILE A 451 -9.73 19.84 8.56
CA ILE A 451 -9.61 20.89 9.58
C ILE A 451 -10.84 21.80 9.54
N ALA A 452 -11.28 22.23 8.36
CA ALA A 452 -12.46 23.07 8.20
C ALA A 452 -13.72 22.39 8.75
N THR A 453 -13.94 21.11 8.41
CA THR A 453 -15.09 20.34 8.93
C THR A 453 -15.07 20.26 10.47
N ALA A 454 -13.89 20.07 11.06
CA ALA A 454 -13.73 20.03 12.52
C ALA A 454 -14.04 21.39 13.18
N LEU A 455 -13.50 22.48 12.63
CA LEU A 455 -13.75 23.84 13.10
C LEU A 455 -15.22 24.24 12.97
N VAL A 456 -15.88 23.87 11.87
CA VAL A 456 -17.32 24.10 11.67
C VAL A 456 -18.12 23.39 12.75
N LYS A 457 -17.85 22.10 13.00
CA LYS A 457 -18.53 21.35 14.07
C LYS A 457 -18.36 22.03 15.43
N TRP A 458 -17.14 22.42 15.76
CA TRP A 458 -16.88 23.11 17.03
C TRP A 458 -17.54 24.48 17.13
N ASN A 459 -17.60 25.26 16.04
CA ASN A 459 -18.27 26.55 16.04
C ASN A 459 -19.78 26.41 16.31
N HIS A 460 -20.42 25.41 15.71
CA HIS A 460 -21.83 25.11 15.96
C HIS A 460 -22.08 24.70 17.42
N HIS A 461 -21.18 23.91 18.02
CA HIS A 461 -21.28 23.54 19.44
C HIS A 461 -20.96 24.71 20.39
N GLY A 462 -20.04 25.61 20.01
CA GLY A 462 -19.62 26.78 20.79
C GLY A 462 -20.69 27.86 20.86
N GLN A 463 -21.51 28.03 19.82
CA GLN A 463 -22.62 29.00 19.81
C GLN A 463 -23.71 28.71 20.85
N LEU A 464 -23.85 27.45 21.29
CA LEU A 464 -24.86 27.04 22.28
C LEU A 464 -24.42 27.22 23.73
N HIS A 465 -23.10 27.30 24.02
CA HIS A 465 -22.61 27.31 25.40
C HIS A 465 -21.40 28.23 25.71
N TRP A 466 -20.57 28.68 24.74
CA TRP A 466 -19.27 29.32 25.04
C TRP A 466 -18.81 30.35 23.97
N GLN A 467 -19.06 31.65 24.22
CA GLN A 467 -18.80 32.76 23.28
C GLN A 467 -17.32 32.91 22.82
N ASN A 468 -16.34 32.75 23.72
CA ASN A 468 -14.92 33.04 23.40
C ASN A 468 -14.29 32.02 22.42
N SER A 469 -14.71 30.76 22.47
CA SER A 469 -14.20 29.70 21.59
C SER A 469 -14.74 29.78 20.15
N SER A 470 -15.96 30.32 20.00
CA SER A 470 -16.61 30.54 18.70
C SER A 470 -15.90 31.65 17.90
N GLU A 471 -15.45 32.72 18.55
CA GLU A 471 -14.76 33.83 17.89
C GLU A 471 -13.40 33.41 17.31
N LEU A 472 -12.62 32.61 18.03
CA LEU A 472 -11.34 32.10 17.56
C LEU A 472 -11.50 31.10 16.40
N CYS A 473 -12.51 30.22 16.47
CA CYS A 473 -12.84 29.32 15.37
C CYS A 473 -13.30 30.08 14.12
N ALA A 474 -14.11 31.12 14.29
CA ALA A 474 -14.56 31.98 13.20
C ALA A 474 -13.40 32.74 12.55
N LYS A 475 -12.47 33.30 13.33
CA LYS A 475 -11.25 33.96 12.82
C LYS A 475 -10.36 33.00 12.03
N LEU A 476 -10.22 31.75 12.48
CA LEU A 476 -9.47 30.75 11.72
C LEU A 476 -10.21 30.28 10.48
N LEU A 477 -11.52 30.07 10.54
CA LEU A 477 -12.33 29.74 9.37
C LEU A 477 -12.23 30.84 8.33
N GLN A 478 -12.20 32.11 8.74
CA GLN A 478 -11.94 33.24 7.84
C GLN A 478 -10.54 33.16 7.24
N LYS A 479 -9.48 32.94 8.04
CA LYS A 479 -8.11 32.75 7.50
C LYS A 479 -7.97 31.54 6.58
N LEU A 480 -8.67 30.45 6.89
CA LEU A 480 -8.74 29.24 6.05
C LEU A 480 -9.46 29.55 4.75
N ASN A 481 -10.55 30.32 4.80
CA ASN A 481 -11.28 30.77 3.63
C ASN A 481 -10.43 31.73 2.80
N ASP A 482 -9.70 32.67 3.41
CA ASP A 482 -8.80 33.59 2.71
C ASP A 482 -7.61 32.84 2.07
N PHE A 483 -7.01 31.89 2.78
CA PHE A 483 -5.92 31.04 2.28
C PHE A 483 -6.41 30.08 1.18
N LEU A 484 -7.55 29.44 1.38
CA LEU A 484 -8.23 28.66 0.34
C LEU A 484 -8.56 29.58 -0.82
N ASN A 485 -9.04 30.80 -0.64
CA ASN A 485 -9.34 31.70 -1.74
C ASN A 485 -8.07 32.09 -2.51
N GLU A 486 -6.92 32.34 -1.86
CA GLU A 486 -5.65 32.63 -2.55
C GLU A 486 -5.08 31.42 -3.32
N GLU A 487 -4.99 30.24 -2.69
CA GLU A 487 -4.53 29.01 -3.38
C GLU A 487 -5.54 28.48 -4.40
N THR A 488 -6.83 28.61 -4.12
CA THR A 488 -7.94 28.18 -5.00
C THR A 488 -8.14 29.18 -6.12
N LEU A 489 -7.82 30.47 -5.99
CA LEU A 489 -7.75 31.40 -7.13
C LEU A 489 -6.60 31.01 -8.08
N ALA A 490 -5.43 30.69 -7.54
CA ALA A 490 -4.30 30.20 -8.34
C ALA A 490 -4.55 28.81 -8.96
N MET A 491 -5.28 27.94 -8.26
CA MET A 491 -5.69 26.62 -8.77
C MET A 491 -6.86 26.73 -9.77
N CYS A 492 -7.87 27.58 -9.51
CA CYS A 492 -8.99 27.84 -10.41
C CYS A 492 -8.49 28.47 -11.71
N GLN A 493 -7.53 29.41 -11.66
CA GLN A 493 -6.90 29.94 -12.87
C GLN A 493 -6.21 28.86 -13.71
N ARG A 494 -5.60 27.84 -13.09
CA ARG A 494 -5.01 26.68 -13.79
C ARG A 494 -6.05 25.67 -14.28
N LEU A 495 -7.19 25.58 -13.60
CA LEU A 495 -8.26 24.62 -13.89
C LEU A 495 -9.25 25.13 -14.93
N ILE A 496 -9.47 26.45 -15.07
CA ILE A 496 -10.38 27.06 -16.06
C ILE A 496 -10.09 26.53 -17.48
N ASP A 497 -8.82 26.40 -17.84
CA ASP A 497 -8.40 25.90 -19.16
C ASP A 497 -8.53 24.37 -19.32
N GLN A 498 -8.77 23.65 -18.23
CA GLN A 498 -8.85 22.17 -18.17
C GLN A 498 -10.28 21.66 -17.95
N ILE A 499 -11.27 22.54 -17.83
CA ILE A 499 -12.67 22.14 -17.70
C ILE A 499 -13.15 21.56 -19.02
N THR A 500 -13.68 20.34 -18.96
CA THR A 500 -14.25 19.60 -20.07
C THR A 500 -15.59 18.98 -19.65
N TRP A 501 -16.37 18.49 -20.60
CA TRP A 501 -17.66 17.86 -20.31
C TRP A 501 -17.54 16.66 -19.34
N ALA A 502 -16.38 15.98 -19.28
CA ALA A 502 -16.16 14.81 -18.42
C ALA A 502 -15.89 15.16 -16.95
N ASN A 503 -15.47 16.39 -16.65
CA ASN A 503 -15.13 16.81 -15.28
C ASN A 503 -16.05 17.89 -14.72
N VAL A 504 -17.02 18.37 -15.52
CA VAL A 504 -17.94 19.44 -15.14
C VAL A 504 -18.80 19.06 -13.94
N LEU A 505 -19.39 17.86 -13.90
CA LEU A 505 -20.22 17.42 -12.76
C LEU A 505 -19.43 17.23 -11.44
N PRO A 506 -18.29 16.50 -11.42
CA PRO A 506 -17.46 16.40 -10.23
C PRO A 506 -17.03 17.76 -9.69
N LEU A 507 -16.68 18.69 -10.60
CA LEU A 507 -16.27 20.04 -10.24
C LEU A 507 -17.44 20.87 -9.68
N SER A 508 -18.61 20.83 -10.32
CA SER A 508 -19.83 21.47 -9.82
C SER A 508 -20.22 20.95 -8.43
N SER A 509 -20.13 19.64 -8.22
CA SER A 509 -20.42 19.00 -6.93
C SER A 509 -19.44 19.43 -5.84
N PHE A 510 -18.17 19.63 -6.20
CA PHE A 510 -17.14 20.12 -5.30
C PHE A 510 -17.40 21.58 -4.90
N LEU A 511 -17.65 22.46 -5.88
CA LEU A 511 -17.90 23.90 -5.65
C LEU A 511 -19.14 24.16 -4.80
N ARG A 512 -20.19 23.38 -5.01
CA ARG A 512 -21.42 23.46 -4.20
C ARG A 512 -21.15 23.12 -2.73
N LYS A 513 -20.31 22.10 -2.47
CA LYS A 513 -19.98 21.67 -1.11
C LYS A 513 -19.04 22.64 -0.40
N SER A 514 -18.24 23.37 -1.16
CA SER A 514 -17.31 24.35 -0.61
C SER A 514 -17.96 25.70 -0.35
N ASP A 515 -19.12 26.02 -0.94
CA ASP A 515 -19.80 27.33 -0.86
C ASP A 515 -18.91 28.51 -1.35
N HIS A 516 -17.89 28.20 -2.15
CA HIS A 516 -16.97 29.20 -2.70
C HIS A 516 -17.54 29.78 -3.99
N ARG A 517 -17.57 31.12 -4.11
CA ARG A 517 -18.05 31.82 -5.31
C ARG A 517 -16.87 32.23 -6.19
N CYS A 518 -16.70 31.57 -7.33
CA CYS A 518 -15.72 31.94 -8.35
C CYS A 518 -16.42 32.19 -9.69
N PRO A 519 -16.76 33.45 -10.01
CA PRO A 519 -17.50 33.81 -11.22
C PRO A 519 -16.91 33.21 -12.51
N ALA A 520 -15.61 33.38 -12.74
CA ALA A 520 -14.94 32.89 -13.96
C ALA A 520 -15.01 31.35 -14.14
N LEU A 521 -15.08 30.59 -13.04
CA LEU A 521 -15.19 29.14 -13.09
C LEU A 521 -16.64 28.71 -13.39
N PHE A 522 -17.61 29.43 -12.82
CA PHE A 522 -19.03 29.22 -13.10
C PHE A 522 -19.37 29.57 -14.55
N ASP A 523 -18.79 30.64 -15.08
CA ASP A 523 -18.92 31.04 -16.48
C ASP A 523 -18.40 29.95 -17.41
N ARG A 524 -17.23 29.39 -17.09
CA ARG A 524 -16.65 28.29 -17.88
C ARG A 524 -17.45 27.00 -17.77
N ILE A 525 -17.98 26.67 -16.59
CA ILE A 525 -18.88 25.53 -16.39
C ILE A 525 -20.15 25.70 -17.21
N ALA A 526 -20.74 26.89 -17.23
CA ALA A 526 -21.94 27.19 -18.02
C ALA A 526 -21.66 27.02 -19.53
N SER A 527 -20.57 27.62 -20.04
CA SER A 527 -20.16 27.49 -21.46
C SER A 527 -19.90 26.03 -21.85
N VAL A 528 -19.11 25.28 -21.08
CA VAL A 528 -18.78 23.88 -21.40
C VAL A 528 -20.01 22.97 -21.36
N THR A 529 -20.96 23.25 -20.45
CA THR A 529 -22.22 22.50 -20.33
C THR A 529 -23.10 22.72 -21.56
N VAL A 530 -23.21 23.96 -22.06
CA VAL A 530 -23.98 24.26 -23.29
C VAL A 530 -23.31 23.64 -24.51
N GLU A 531 -21.99 23.81 -24.65
CA GLU A 531 -21.22 23.29 -25.79
C GLU A 531 -21.28 21.75 -25.92
N ASN A 532 -21.52 21.03 -24.83
CA ASN A 532 -21.48 19.57 -24.79
C ASN A 532 -22.73 18.95 -24.18
N ILE A 533 -23.87 19.64 -24.25
CA ILE A 533 -25.10 19.24 -23.56
C ILE A 533 -25.56 17.82 -23.93
N ASP A 534 -25.38 17.43 -25.21
CA ASP A 534 -25.73 16.09 -25.72
C ASP A 534 -24.84 14.96 -25.18
N LYS A 535 -23.67 15.29 -24.62
CA LYS A 535 -22.72 14.33 -24.01
C LYS A 535 -22.93 14.16 -22.52
N ILE A 536 -23.71 15.04 -21.90
CA ILE A 536 -23.94 15.04 -20.46
C ILE A 536 -25.29 14.35 -20.18
N PRO A 537 -25.34 13.32 -19.33
CA PRO A 537 -26.59 12.66 -19.00
C PRO A 537 -27.61 13.63 -18.37
N PRO A 538 -28.92 13.50 -18.66
CA PRO A 538 -29.96 14.38 -18.10
C PRO A 538 -29.93 14.49 -16.56
N SER A 539 -29.64 13.40 -15.85
CA SER A 539 -29.51 13.40 -14.39
C SER A 539 -28.38 14.29 -13.89
N GLU A 540 -27.32 14.46 -14.68
CA GLU A 540 -26.15 15.26 -14.31
C GLU A 540 -26.39 16.75 -14.55
N ILE A 541 -27.14 17.11 -15.59
CA ILE A 541 -27.54 18.49 -15.88
C ILE A 541 -28.36 19.08 -14.72
N TYR A 542 -29.22 18.28 -14.10
CA TYR A 542 -29.93 18.70 -12.90
C TYR A 542 -28.98 19.14 -11.76
N PHE A 543 -27.90 18.41 -11.52
CA PHE A 543 -26.91 18.76 -10.49
C PHE A 543 -26.09 20.00 -10.87
N ILE A 544 -25.83 20.21 -12.15
CA ILE A 544 -25.16 21.41 -12.66
C ILE A 544 -26.07 22.62 -12.45
N LEU A 545 -27.35 22.56 -12.84
CA LEU A 545 -28.32 23.63 -12.59
C LEU A 545 -28.49 23.94 -11.10
N PHE A 546 -28.48 22.89 -10.27
CA PHE A 546 -28.59 23.05 -8.83
C PHE A 546 -27.43 23.87 -8.23
N LEU A 547 -26.21 23.76 -8.78
CA LEU A 547 -25.08 24.61 -8.37
C LEU A 547 -25.41 26.10 -8.48
N PHE A 548 -25.88 26.54 -9.65
CA PHE A 548 -26.19 27.94 -9.92
C PHE A 548 -27.31 28.47 -9.03
N SER A 549 -28.36 27.65 -8.82
CA SER A 549 -29.46 28.00 -7.90
C SER A 549 -29.01 28.07 -6.43
N ALA A 550 -28.19 27.12 -5.97
CA ALA A 550 -27.75 27.04 -4.58
C ALA A 550 -26.79 28.17 -4.22
N LEU A 551 -25.94 28.58 -5.16
CA LEU A 551 -24.97 29.65 -4.95
C LEU A 551 -25.49 31.04 -5.40
N ASN A 552 -26.73 31.12 -5.88
CA ASN A 552 -27.38 32.32 -6.36
C ASN A 552 -26.49 33.11 -7.34
N TYR A 553 -26.04 32.43 -8.39
CA TYR A 553 -25.14 32.97 -9.41
C TYR A 553 -25.77 32.85 -10.80
N ASP A 554 -25.80 33.98 -11.52
CA ASP A 554 -26.27 34.06 -12.90
C ASP A 554 -25.05 34.23 -13.84
N PRO A 555 -24.79 33.27 -14.75
CA PRO A 555 -23.72 33.41 -15.72
C PRO A 555 -24.07 34.50 -16.76
N PRO A 556 -23.07 35.10 -17.45
CA PRO A 556 -23.26 36.14 -18.47
C PRO A 556 -24.26 35.78 -19.55
N ASP A 557 -24.29 34.51 -19.98
CA ASP A 557 -25.20 33.96 -20.99
C ASP A 557 -26.33 33.13 -20.36
N ASN A 558 -26.86 33.56 -19.20
CA ASN A 558 -27.85 32.83 -18.42
C ASN A 558 -29.08 32.37 -19.22
N GLU A 559 -29.62 33.21 -20.09
CA GLU A 559 -30.80 32.88 -20.89
C GLU A 559 -30.54 31.70 -21.82
N GLU A 560 -29.38 31.65 -22.46
CA GLU A 560 -29.00 30.56 -23.36
C GLU A 560 -28.68 29.28 -22.58
N PHE A 561 -27.93 29.41 -21.47
CA PHE A 561 -27.58 28.31 -20.59
C PHE A 561 -28.81 27.60 -20.01
N PHE A 562 -29.69 28.35 -19.34
CA PHE A 562 -30.88 27.78 -18.71
C PHE A 562 -31.88 27.26 -19.74
N ARG A 563 -32.08 27.97 -20.87
CA ARG A 563 -32.96 27.51 -21.95
C ARG A 563 -32.50 26.18 -22.53
N SER A 564 -31.21 26.04 -22.83
CA SER A 564 -30.63 24.82 -23.39
C SER A 564 -30.76 23.64 -22.42
N CYS A 565 -30.44 23.86 -21.14
CA CYS A 565 -30.58 22.82 -20.10
C CYS A 565 -32.02 22.37 -19.90
N ILE A 566 -32.98 23.31 -19.82
CA ILE A 566 -34.40 23.00 -19.63
C ILE A 566 -34.97 22.29 -20.86
N GLN A 567 -34.62 22.73 -22.07
CA GLN A 567 -35.08 22.10 -23.31
C GLN A 567 -34.57 20.66 -23.41
N TYR A 568 -33.29 20.42 -23.12
CA TYR A 568 -32.71 19.08 -23.13
C TYR A 568 -33.35 18.15 -22.08
N LEU A 569 -33.54 18.63 -20.85
CA LEU A 569 -34.24 17.85 -19.81
C LEU A 569 -35.68 17.52 -20.21
N THR A 570 -36.41 18.47 -20.78
CA THR A 570 -37.80 18.29 -21.21
C THR A 570 -37.91 17.29 -22.36
N SER A 571 -36.97 17.31 -23.31
CA SER A 571 -36.94 16.37 -24.44
C SER A 571 -36.61 14.92 -24.05
N ASN A 572 -36.02 14.71 -22.87
CA ASN A 572 -35.70 13.39 -22.33
C ASN A 572 -36.76 12.88 -21.31
N LEU A 573 -37.80 13.69 -21.05
CA LEU A 573 -38.93 13.34 -20.18
C LEU A 573 -40.18 12.92 -20.96
N SER A 574 -40.21 13.16 -22.28
CA SER A 574 -41.20 12.62 -23.24
C SER A 574 -40.81 11.23 -23.71
#